data_AF-A0A0S3R1W8-F1
#
_entry.id   AF-A0A0S3R1W8-F1
#
_cell.length_a   1.000
_cell.length_b   1.000
_cell.length_c   1.000
_cell.angle_alpha   90.00
_cell.angle_beta   90.00
_cell.angle_gamma   90.00
#
_symmetry.space_group_name_H-M   'P 1'
#
loop_
_entity.id
_entity.type
_entity.pdbx_description
1 polymer ?
#
loop_
_entity_poly.entity_id
_entity_poly.type
_entity_poly.pdbx_seq_one_letter_code
_entity_poly.pdbx_strand_id
1 'polypeptide(L)'
;MTGLATLYDYTRKAPYEDDLVERFVNIAEVKKALGVKESFVYEICSDVVGEALHGDVMKSVKQMVEYLVRKSRVLLYQGEYDLRDGVVQTEVWVKTMKWEGIEDKLPVKTPETEIKTRHYHYCDSFATFYFCSAT
;
A
#
# COMPACT_ATOMS: atom_id res chain seq x y z
N MET A 1 7.62 16.81 18.52
CA MET A 1 7.16 15.41 18.68
C MET A 1 6.02 15.37 19.67
N THR A 2 4.87 14.84 19.28
CA THR A 2 3.70 14.69 20.16
C THR A 2 3.77 13.42 21.02
N GLY A 3 4.68 12.48 20.71
CA GLY A 3 4.80 11.17 21.37
C GLY A 3 3.72 10.17 20.95
N LEU A 4 2.82 10.56 20.05
CA LEU A 4 1.75 9.74 19.49
C LEU A 4 2.26 8.89 18.32
N ALA A 5 1.60 7.75 18.11
CA ALA A 5 1.83 6.88 16.97
C ALA A 5 1.59 7.61 15.64
N THR A 6 2.31 7.22 14.58
CA THR A 6 2.01 7.70 13.23
C THR A 6 0.89 6.87 12.59
N LEU A 7 0.21 7.45 11.60
CA LEU A 7 -0.87 6.78 10.87
C LEU A 7 -0.35 5.62 9.99
N TYR A 8 0.88 5.72 9.48
CA TYR A 8 1.47 4.75 8.56
C TYR A 8 2.27 3.64 9.25
N ASP A 9 2.64 3.86 10.51
CA ASP A 9 3.35 2.90 11.35
C ASP A 9 3.06 3.21 12.81
N TYR A 10 2.25 2.37 13.46
CA TYR A 10 1.86 2.60 14.85
C TYR A 10 2.99 2.38 15.86
N THR A 11 4.09 1.72 15.46
CA THR A 11 5.28 1.53 16.30
C THR A 11 6.14 2.79 16.35
N ARG A 12 6.02 3.66 15.35
CA ARG A 12 6.75 4.93 15.26
C ARG A 12 6.03 6.05 15.98
N LYS A 13 6.80 6.87 16.70
CA LYS A 13 6.32 8.06 17.43
C LYS A 13 6.78 9.39 16.82
N ALA A 14 7.43 9.30 15.66
CA ALA A 14 7.95 10.42 14.91
C ALA A 14 7.59 10.21 13.43
N PRO A 15 7.25 11.29 12.70
CA PRO A 15 6.95 11.21 11.28
C PRO A 15 8.15 10.70 10.48
N TYR A 16 7.90 10.29 9.25
CA TYR A 16 8.96 10.05 8.28
C TYR A 16 9.56 11.38 7.83
N GLU A 17 10.82 11.36 7.44
CA GLU A 17 11.56 12.54 6.95
C GLU A 17 11.40 12.66 5.42
N ASP A 18 10.16 12.69 4.96
CA ASP A 18 9.81 12.80 3.54
C ASP A 18 10.16 14.18 2.94
N ASP A 19 10.22 15.20 3.80
CA ASP A 19 10.74 16.54 3.52
C ASP A 19 12.18 16.54 2.98
N LEU A 20 13.00 15.54 3.35
CA LEU A 20 14.35 15.37 2.79
C LEU A 20 14.29 15.04 1.30
N VAL A 21 13.34 14.20 0.88
CA VAL A 21 13.15 13.82 -0.52
C VAL A 21 12.67 15.04 -1.32
N GLU A 22 11.71 15.79 -0.78
CA GLU A 22 11.21 17.01 -1.42
C GLU A 22 12.32 18.03 -1.65
N ARG A 23 13.16 18.28 -0.62
CA ARG A 23 14.32 19.17 -0.75
C ARG A 23 15.29 18.68 -1.80
N PHE A 24 15.64 17.38 -1.77
CA PHE A 24 16.62 16.80 -2.69
C PHE A 24 16.16 16.90 -4.14
N VAL A 25 14.92 16.48 -4.43
CA VAL A 25 14.36 16.48 -5.79
C VAL A 25 14.19 17.92 -6.30
N ASN A 26 14.09 18.91 -5.41
CA ASN A 26 13.99 20.31 -5.81
C ASN A 26 15.33 21.00 -6.15
N ILE A 27 16.48 20.36 -5.91
CA ILE A 27 17.81 20.89 -6.27
C ILE A 27 17.93 21.04 -7.80
N ALA A 28 18.45 22.18 -8.28
CA ALA A 28 18.53 22.49 -9.72
C ALA A 28 19.32 21.43 -10.51
N GLU A 29 20.44 20.98 -9.96
CA GLU A 29 21.27 19.92 -10.55
C GLU A 29 20.53 18.59 -10.65
N VAL A 30 19.71 18.25 -9.64
CA VAL A 30 18.87 17.04 -9.64
C VAL A 30 17.77 17.17 -10.68
N LYS A 31 17.08 18.31 -10.75
CA LYS A 31 16.07 18.60 -11.79
C LYS A 31 16.66 18.48 -13.19
N LYS A 32 17.85 19.06 -13.39
CA LYS A 32 18.59 18.98 -14.66
C LYS A 32 18.95 17.54 -15.01
N ALA A 33 19.40 16.75 -14.05
CA ALA A 33 19.72 15.34 -14.25
C ALA A 33 18.48 14.49 -14.58
N LEU A 34 17.32 14.82 -14.00
CA LEU A 34 16.03 14.19 -14.29
C LEU A 34 15.38 14.68 -15.60
N GLY A 35 15.95 15.70 -16.25
CA GLY A 35 15.41 16.27 -17.48
C GLY A 35 14.13 17.09 -17.31
N VAL A 36 13.86 17.58 -16.09
CA VAL A 36 12.69 18.43 -15.81
C VAL A 36 13.06 19.91 -15.83
N LYS A 37 12.09 20.77 -16.16
CA LYS A 37 12.30 22.23 -16.16
C LYS A 37 12.61 22.71 -14.75
N GLU A 38 13.60 23.57 -14.59
CA GLU A 38 13.97 24.15 -13.28
C GLU A 38 12.80 24.91 -12.63
N SER A 39 11.91 25.49 -13.44
CA SER A 39 10.70 26.18 -12.98
C SER A 39 9.64 25.28 -12.35
N PHE A 40 9.73 23.96 -12.55
CA PHE A 40 8.80 23.01 -11.94
C PHE A 40 9.14 22.85 -10.45
N VAL A 41 8.15 22.96 -9.57
CA VAL A 41 8.32 22.74 -8.13
C VAL A 41 7.75 21.36 -7.81
N TYR A 42 8.59 20.49 -7.27
CA TYR A 42 8.15 19.19 -6.77
C TYR A 42 7.52 19.37 -5.38
N GLU A 43 6.38 18.72 -5.16
CA GLU A 43 5.72 18.57 -3.86
C GLU A 43 5.45 17.08 -3.63
N ILE A 44 5.42 16.63 -2.38
CA ILE A 44 5.24 15.20 -2.06
C ILE A 44 3.84 14.72 -2.43
N CYS A 45 2.82 15.51 -2.07
CA CYS A 45 1.41 15.26 -2.36
C CYS A 45 0.76 16.58 -2.78
N SER A 46 -0.08 16.55 -3.82
CA SER A 46 -0.73 17.75 -4.34
C SER A 46 -2.11 17.98 -3.72
N ASP A 47 -2.26 19.07 -2.98
CA ASP A 47 -3.54 19.46 -2.37
C ASP A 47 -4.62 19.70 -3.43
N VAL A 48 -4.26 20.31 -4.57
CA VAL A 48 -5.19 20.57 -5.68
C VAL A 48 -5.80 19.28 -6.21
N VAL A 49 -4.98 18.23 -6.37
CA VAL A 49 -5.47 16.91 -6.81
C VAL A 49 -6.30 16.25 -5.70
N GLY A 50 -5.85 16.37 -4.45
CA GLY A 50 -6.56 15.84 -3.28
C GLY A 50 -7.98 16.42 -3.14
N GLU A 51 -8.14 17.73 -3.34
CA GLU A 51 -9.43 18.41 -3.33
C GLU A 51 -10.30 17.97 -4.52
N ALA A 52 -9.73 17.92 -5.73
CA ALA A 52 -10.46 17.56 -6.94
C ALA A 52 -11.04 16.12 -6.88
N LEU A 53 -10.34 15.19 -6.21
CA LEU A 53 -10.75 13.79 -6.08
C LEU A 53 -11.30 13.43 -4.70
N HIS A 54 -11.55 14.41 -3.83
CA HIS A 54 -11.98 14.17 -2.45
C HIS A 54 -13.25 13.29 -2.37
N GLY A 55 -14.20 13.52 -3.26
CA GLY A 55 -15.46 12.77 -3.32
C GLY A 55 -15.32 11.31 -3.75
N ASP A 56 -14.17 10.90 -4.29
CA ASP A 56 -13.92 9.53 -4.74
C ASP A 56 -13.36 8.63 -3.63
N VAL A 57 -12.80 9.21 -2.56
CA VAL A 57 -12.17 8.46 -1.46
C VAL A 57 -13.10 7.42 -0.84
N MET A 58 -14.39 7.72 -0.71
CA MET A 58 -15.38 6.81 -0.10
C MET A 58 -16.04 5.84 -1.09
N LYS A 59 -15.67 5.86 -2.38
CA LYS A 59 -16.24 4.96 -3.38
C LYS A 59 -15.46 3.65 -3.41
N SER A 60 -16.16 2.53 -3.32
CA SER A 60 -15.51 1.21 -3.34
C SER A 60 -15.09 0.79 -4.75
N VAL A 61 -13.85 0.33 -4.89
CA VAL A 61 -13.32 -0.31 -6.12
C VAL A 61 -13.53 -1.82 -6.15
N LYS A 62 -14.27 -2.38 -5.18
CA LYS A 62 -14.42 -3.83 -4.98
C LYS A 62 -14.80 -4.59 -6.26
N GLN A 63 -15.79 -4.10 -6.99
CA GLN A 63 -16.27 -4.73 -8.23
C GLN A 63 -15.20 -4.80 -9.31
N MET A 64 -14.31 -3.80 -9.37
CA MET A 64 -13.19 -3.78 -10.32
C MET A 64 -12.16 -4.84 -9.95
N VAL A 65 -11.88 -5.02 -8.66
CA VAL A 65 -10.95 -6.04 -8.17
C VAL A 65 -11.52 -7.46 -8.37
N GLU A 66 -12.82 -7.66 -8.10
CA GLU A 66 -13.54 -8.91 -8.42
C GLU A 66 -13.45 -9.26 -9.91
N TYR A 67 -13.50 -8.27 -10.79
CA TYR A 67 -13.30 -8.47 -12.22
C TYR A 67 -11.84 -8.87 -12.54
N LEU A 68 -10.87 -8.16 -11.97
CA LEU A 68 -9.44 -8.39 -12.23
C LEU A 68 -8.95 -9.76 -11.75
N VAL A 69 -9.38 -10.22 -10.58
CA VAL A 69 -8.94 -11.51 -10.01
C VAL A 69 -9.41 -12.72 -10.85
N ARG A 70 -10.49 -12.54 -11.64
CA ARG A 70 -10.99 -13.54 -12.60
C ARG A 70 -10.25 -13.53 -13.93
N LYS A 71 -9.51 -12.47 -14.23
CA LYS A 71 -8.85 -12.24 -15.54
C LYS A 71 -7.32 -12.29 -15.46
N SER A 72 -6.76 -12.07 -14.28
CA SER A 72 -5.32 -11.93 -14.05
C SER A 72 -4.93 -12.39 -12.66
N ARG A 73 -3.62 -12.57 -12.45
CA ARG A 73 -3.05 -12.77 -11.12
C ARG A 73 -2.93 -11.42 -10.42
N VAL A 74 -3.42 -11.34 -9.19
CA VAL A 74 -3.42 -10.14 -8.35
C VAL A 74 -2.61 -10.43 -7.08
N LEU A 75 -1.74 -9.51 -6.69
CA LEU A 75 -1.04 -9.55 -5.41
C LEU A 75 -1.54 -8.36 -4.57
N LEU A 76 -2.11 -8.65 -3.40
CA LEU A 76 -2.44 -7.65 -2.39
C LEU A 76 -1.47 -7.84 -1.22
N TYR A 77 -0.55 -6.91 -1.03
CA TYR A 77 0.41 -6.96 0.08
C TYR A 77 0.08 -5.85 1.07
N GLN A 78 0.33 -6.11 2.35
CA GLN A 78 0.10 -5.15 3.43
C GLN A 78 1.27 -5.13 4.40
N GLY A 79 1.50 -3.96 5.01
CA GLY A 79 2.40 -3.83 6.16
C GLY A 79 1.65 -4.12 7.46
N GLU A 80 2.23 -4.91 8.34
CA GLU A 80 1.58 -5.29 9.61
C GLU A 80 1.29 -4.09 10.52
N TYR A 81 2.14 -3.05 10.43
CA TYR A 81 2.09 -1.89 11.32
C TYR A 81 1.32 -0.68 10.76
N ASP A 82 0.74 -0.81 9.56
CA ASP A 82 -0.07 0.26 8.97
C ASP A 82 -1.42 0.38 9.68
N LEU A 83 -1.71 1.56 10.23
CA LEU A 83 -2.97 1.86 10.89
C LEU A 83 -4.01 2.43 9.92
N ARG A 84 -3.57 3.01 8.79
CA ARG A 84 -4.43 3.64 7.79
C ARG A 84 -5.22 2.60 7.00
N ASP A 85 -4.49 1.64 6.44
CA ASP A 85 -5.00 0.63 5.49
C ASP A 85 -4.64 -0.80 5.96
N GLY A 86 -4.75 -1.03 7.27
CA GLY A 86 -4.16 -2.18 7.93
C GLY A 86 -4.71 -3.56 7.53
N VAL A 87 -3.96 -4.59 7.94
CA VAL A 87 -4.19 -6.02 7.65
C VAL A 87 -5.63 -6.46 7.96
N VAL A 88 -6.14 -6.14 9.14
CA VAL A 88 -7.48 -6.58 9.58
C VAL A 88 -8.59 -6.00 8.71
N GLN A 89 -8.49 -4.71 8.35
CA GLN A 89 -9.50 -4.04 7.52
C GLN A 89 -9.51 -4.63 6.11
N THR A 90 -8.32 -4.84 5.55
CA THR A 90 -8.13 -5.44 4.24
C THR A 90 -8.64 -6.88 4.20
N GLU A 91 -8.33 -7.69 5.21
CA GLU A 91 -8.77 -9.09 5.30
C GLU A 91 -10.30 -9.19 5.31
N VAL A 92 -10.98 -8.36 6.11
CA VAL A 92 -12.44 -8.31 6.16
C VAL A 92 -13.01 -7.85 4.82
N TRP A 93 -12.42 -6.84 4.17
CA TRP A 93 -12.86 -6.37 2.86
C TRP A 93 -12.76 -7.45 1.77
N VAL A 94 -11.63 -8.17 1.70
CA VAL A 94 -11.42 -9.30 0.78
C VAL A 94 -12.49 -10.36 1.00
N LYS A 95 -12.81 -10.72 2.25
CA LYS A 95 -13.88 -11.68 2.58
C LYS A 95 -15.27 -11.25 2.08
N THR A 96 -15.50 -9.97 1.76
CA THR A 96 -16.77 -9.50 1.16
C THR A 96 -16.83 -9.59 -0.36
N MET A 97 -15.74 -10.00 -1.01
CA MET A 97 -15.66 -10.13 -2.46
C MET A 97 -16.34 -11.40 -2.95
N LYS A 98 -16.83 -11.38 -4.19
CA LYS A 98 -17.45 -12.52 -4.86
C LYS A 98 -16.61 -13.01 -6.03
N TRP A 99 -15.83 -14.06 -5.82
CA TRP A 99 -15.05 -14.73 -6.88
C TRP A 99 -14.75 -16.19 -6.53
N GLU A 100 -14.45 -17.01 -7.53
CA GLU A 100 -14.43 -18.47 -7.45
C GLU A 100 -13.39 -19.03 -6.47
N GLY A 101 -12.33 -18.27 -6.16
CA GLY A 101 -11.29 -18.71 -5.23
C GLY A 101 -11.55 -18.38 -3.76
N ILE A 102 -12.63 -17.67 -3.44
CA ILE A 102 -12.93 -17.26 -2.04
C ILE A 102 -13.71 -18.30 -1.25
N GLU A 103 -14.52 -19.14 -1.92
CA GLU A 103 -15.48 -20.03 -1.24
C GLU A 103 -14.86 -21.36 -0.77
N ASP A 104 -13.67 -21.73 -1.24
CA ASP A 104 -13.14 -23.10 -1.07
C ASP A 104 -11.69 -23.22 -0.58
N LYS A 105 -11.07 -22.14 -0.11
CA LYS A 105 -9.73 -22.23 0.48
C LYS A 105 -9.73 -21.66 1.89
N LEU A 106 -9.74 -22.59 2.86
CA LEU A 106 -9.10 -22.37 4.15
C LEU A 106 -7.71 -21.75 3.89
N PRO A 107 -7.20 -20.88 4.78
CA PRO A 107 -5.85 -20.35 4.66
C PRO A 107 -4.89 -21.52 4.50
N VAL A 108 -4.40 -21.72 3.27
CA VAL A 108 -3.30 -22.62 3.04
C VAL A 108 -2.13 -21.83 3.59
N LYS A 109 -1.72 -22.13 4.82
CA LYS A 109 -0.42 -21.72 5.35
C LYS A 109 0.61 -22.15 4.32
N THR A 110 0.98 -21.23 3.43
CA THR A 110 2.20 -21.41 2.66
C THR A 110 3.35 -21.34 3.66
N PRO A 111 4.41 -22.15 3.48
CA PRO A 111 5.62 -22.01 4.28
C PRO A 111 6.04 -20.54 4.29
N GLU A 112 6.50 -20.04 5.44
CA GLU A 112 7.08 -18.69 5.56
C GLU A 112 8.01 -18.47 4.35
N THR A 113 7.69 -17.46 3.53
CA THR A 113 8.48 -17.19 2.33
C THR A 113 9.80 -16.57 2.78
N GLU A 114 10.85 -17.39 2.78
CA GLU A 114 12.20 -17.00 3.21
C GLU A 114 12.89 -16.19 2.08
N ILE A 115 12.76 -14.86 2.09
CA ILE A 115 13.59 -13.99 1.26
C ILE A 115 14.92 -13.79 1.99
N LYS A 116 15.83 -14.77 1.90
CA LYS A 116 17.28 -14.85 2.27
C LYS A 116 17.84 -14.07 3.48
N THR A 117 17.02 -13.35 4.24
CA THR A 117 17.45 -12.36 5.25
C THR A 117 16.38 -12.01 6.29
N ARG A 118 15.07 -12.22 6.07
CA ARG A 118 14.03 -11.99 7.11
C ARG A 118 12.82 -12.93 6.96
N HIS A 119 12.25 -13.33 8.09
CA HIS A 119 11.05 -14.15 8.19
C HIS A 119 9.81 -13.27 7.94
N TYR A 120 8.92 -13.71 7.03
CA TYR A 120 7.59 -13.11 6.83
C TYR A 120 6.56 -13.96 7.55
N HIS A 121 5.66 -13.34 8.31
CA HIS A 121 4.76 -14.05 9.23
C HIS A 121 3.61 -14.79 8.54
N TYR A 122 3.09 -14.27 7.42
CA TYR A 122 1.87 -14.82 6.83
C TYR A 122 1.72 -14.45 5.36
N CYS A 123 1.60 -15.47 4.50
CA CYS A 123 1.07 -15.28 3.15
C CYS A 123 -0.04 -16.30 2.91
N ASP A 124 -1.22 -15.84 2.51
CA ASP A 124 -2.31 -16.67 2.02
C ASP A 124 -2.29 -16.63 0.50
N SER A 125 -2.22 -17.81 -0.12
CA SER A 125 -2.30 -17.94 -1.58
C SER A 125 -3.62 -18.60 -1.98
N PHE A 126 -4.50 -17.78 -2.55
CA PHE A 126 -5.60 -18.24 -3.38
C PHE A 126 -5.08 -18.29 -4.82
N ALA A 127 -5.57 -19.21 -5.66
CA ALA A 127 -4.93 -19.57 -6.94
C ALA A 127 -4.56 -18.39 -7.88
N THR A 128 -5.17 -17.22 -7.71
CA THR A 128 -4.88 -15.97 -8.43
C THR A 128 -4.73 -14.75 -7.50
N PHE A 129 -4.76 -14.91 -6.17
CA PHE A 129 -4.70 -13.83 -5.20
C PHE A 129 -3.74 -14.16 -4.07
N TYR A 130 -2.70 -13.35 -3.87
CA TYR A 130 -1.76 -13.48 -2.77
C TYR A 130 -2.02 -12.38 -1.76
N PHE A 131 -2.24 -12.74 -0.50
CA PHE A 131 -2.26 -11.81 0.64
C PHE A 131 -1.00 -12.01 1.45
N CYS A 132 -0.08 -11.05 1.46
CA CYS A 132 1.19 -11.16 2.20
C CYS A 132 1.30 -10.02 3.21
N SER A 133 1.59 -10.33 4.48
CA SER A 133 1.95 -9.35 5.52
C SER A 133 3.47 -9.30 5.71
N ALA A 134 4.02 -8.09 5.74
CA ALA A 134 5.44 -7.79 5.88
C ALA A 134 5.75 -6.97 7.16
N THR A 135 6.88 -7.27 7.80
CA THR A 135 7.47 -6.49 8.91
C THR A 135 8.67 -5.64 8.46
#